data_AF-A0A418QGT0-F1
#
_entry.id   AF-A0A418QGT0-F1
#
_cell.length_a   1.000
_cell.length_b   1.000
_cell.length_c   1.000
_cell.angle_alpha   90.00
_cell.angle_beta   90.00
_cell.angle_gamma   90.00
#
_symmetry.space_group_name_H-M   'P 1'
#
loop_
_entity.id
_entity.type
_entity.pdbx_description
1 polymer ?
#
loop_
_entity_poly.entity_id
_entity_poly.type
_entity_poly.pdbx_seq_one_letter_code
_entity_poly.pdbx_strand_id
1 'polypeptide(L)'
;KVLGLQRQTVYSWFARWESAGLAGLANAKGQGRPAILTAADTAQVQAAVRANRQQLQDVTASLRQELDRQFSPLTLKRFLKSVVASGDASATA
;
A
#
# COMPACT_ATOMS: atom_id res chain seq x y z
N LYS A 1 1.09 -9.71 35.46
CA LYS A 1 0.63 -9.23 34.13
C LYS A 1 -0.19 -7.98 34.38
N VAL A 2 -0.04 -6.94 33.58
CA VAL A 2 -0.88 -5.72 33.66
C VAL A 2 -1.74 -5.73 32.42
N LEU A 3 -3.07 -5.65 32.58
CA LEU A 3 -4.03 -5.71 31.46
C LEU A 3 -3.83 -6.94 30.54
N GLY A 4 -3.47 -8.10 31.10
CA GLY A 4 -3.17 -9.31 30.32
C GLY A 4 -1.82 -9.30 29.60
N LEU A 5 -1.11 -8.17 29.58
CA LEU A 5 0.19 -8.00 28.93
C LEU A 5 1.36 -8.18 29.90
N GLN A 6 2.54 -8.38 29.33
CA GLN A 6 3.79 -8.38 30.09
C GLN A 6 4.15 -6.96 30.52
N ARG A 7 4.78 -6.82 31.69
CA ARG A 7 5.21 -5.51 32.24
C ARG A 7 6.12 -4.77 31.26
N GLN A 8 6.99 -5.50 30.54
CA GLN A 8 7.90 -4.93 29.55
C GLN A 8 7.17 -4.17 28.43
N THR A 9 6.04 -4.70 27.98
CA THR A 9 5.21 -4.04 26.96
C THR A 9 4.70 -2.70 27.46
N VAL A 10 4.18 -2.66 28.69
CA VAL A 10 3.69 -1.43 29.32
C VAL A 10 4.82 -0.41 29.49
N TYR A 11 5.98 -0.84 30.01
CA TYR A 11 7.16 0.03 30.13
C TYR A 11 7.60 0.63 28.78
N SER A 12 7.58 -0.17 27.71
CA SER A 12 7.95 0.31 26.38
C SER A 12 7.00 1.42 25.87
N TRP A 13 5.71 1.36 26.22
CA TRP A 13 4.75 2.39 25.85
C TRP A 13 4.98 3.68 26.64
N PHE A 14 5.22 3.58 27.94
CA PHE A 14 5.55 4.73 28.77
C PHE A 14 6.82 5.44 28.29
N ALA A 15 7.91 4.69 28.06
CA ALA A 15 9.16 5.28 27.56
C ALA A 15 8.99 5.99 26.19
N ARG A 16 8.16 5.41 25.30
CA ARG A 16 7.84 6.04 24.00
C ARG A 16 6.99 7.30 24.16
N TRP A 17 6.05 7.29 25.10
CA TRP A 17 5.22 8.46 25.39
C TRP A 17 6.03 9.57 26.08
N GLU A 18 6.90 9.26 27.03
CA GLU A 18 7.73 10.26 27.72
C GLU A 18 8.69 10.98 26.76
N SER A 19 9.17 10.27 25.73
CA SER A 19 10.12 10.84 24.75
C SER A 19 9.47 11.66 23.64
N ALA A 20 8.28 11.27 23.16
CA ALA A 20 7.66 11.87 21.98
C ALA A 20 6.14 12.12 22.10
N GLY A 21 5.58 12.02 23.31
CA GLY A 21 4.17 12.21 23.59
C GLY A 21 3.28 11.25 22.78
N LEU A 22 2.17 11.79 22.25
CA LEU A 22 1.24 11.02 21.42
C LEU A 22 1.90 10.47 20.15
N ALA A 23 2.84 11.21 19.55
CA ALA A 23 3.55 10.78 18.34
C ALA A 23 4.42 9.54 18.60
N GLY A 24 4.97 9.41 19.82
CA GLY A 24 5.74 8.24 20.22
C GLY A 24 4.93 6.95 20.27
N LEU A 25 3.61 7.04 20.48
CA LEU A 25 2.70 5.89 20.50
C LEU A 25 2.16 5.52 19.12
N ALA A 26 2.36 6.35 18.10
CA ALA A 26 1.92 6.06 16.75
C ALA A 26 2.64 4.82 16.18
N ASN A 27 1.99 4.16 15.22
CA ASN A 27 2.66 3.12 14.43
C ASN A 27 3.78 3.75 13.61
N ALA A 28 4.92 3.07 13.55
CA ALA A 28 6.02 3.53 12.70
C ALA A 28 5.58 3.56 11.23
N LYS A 29 6.17 4.47 10.44
CA LYS A 29 5.93 4.50 8.99
C LYS A 29 6.46 3.21 8.36
N GLY A 30 5.77 2.72 7.32
CA GLY A 30 6.20 1.54 6.56
C GLY A 30 5.96 0.20 7.28
N GLN A 31 5.12 0.16 8.31
CA GLN A 31 4.72 -1.10 8.94
C GLN A 31 3.84 -1.93 7.98
N GLY A 32 4.13 -3.23 7.91
CA GLY A 32 3.41 -4.19 7.06
C GLY A 32 4.12 -4.55 5.76
N ARG A 33 3.46 -5.36 4.91
CA ARG A 33 4.00 -5.80 3.63
C ARG A 33 3.93 -4.66 2.61
N PRO A 34 5.04 -4.31 1.93
CA PRO A 34 5.02 -3.26 0.90
C PRO A 34 4.11 -3.66 -0.27
N ALA A 35 3.55 -2.65 -0.94
CA ALA A 35 2.73 -2.85 -2.13
C ALA A 35 3.57 -3.43 -3.28
N ILE A 36 3.00 -4.36 -4.04
CA ILE A 36 3.69 -5.02 -5.17
C ILE A 36 3.77 -4.09 -6.40
N LEU A 37 2.72 -3.29 -6.59
CA LEU A 37 2.64 -2.24 -7.60
C LEU A 37 2.81 -0.89 -6.91
N THR A 38 3.67 -0.05 -7.47
CA THR A 38 4.08 1.24 -6.92
C THR A 38 3.70 2.38 -7.87
N ALA A 39 3.83 3.62 -7.41
CA ALA A 39 3.51 4.78 -8.22
C ALA A 39 4.31 4.86 -9.53
N ALA A 40 5.54 4.32 -9.56
CA ALA A 40 6.37 4.24 -10.76
C ALA A 40 5.74 3.35 -11.85
N ASP A 41 4.99 2.32 -11.45
CA ASP A 41 4.37 1.36 -12.36
C ASP A 41 3.07 1.91 -13.00
N THR A 42 2.60 3.09 -12.55
CA THR A 42 1.30 3.66 -12.95
C THR A 42 1.18 3.84 -14.45
N ALA A 43 2.20 4.40 -15.11
CA ALA A 43 2.16 4.69 -16.54
C ALA A 43 2.06 3.41 -17.38
N GLN A 44 2.86 2.39 -17.03
CA GLN A 44 2.86 1.10 -17.71
C GLN A 44 1.53 0.36 -17.50
N VAL A 45 1.04 0.32 -16.26
CA VAL A 45 -0.25 -0.30 -15.93
C VAL A 45 -1.41 0.37 -16.67
N GLN A 46 -1.43 1.71 -16.75
CA GLN A 46 -2.46 2.44 -17.48
C GLN A 46 -2.42 2.14 -18.99
N ALA A 47 -1.23 2.06 -19.59
CA ALA A 47 -1.08 1.72 -21.00
C ALA A 47 -1.63 0.31 -21.29
N ALA A 48 -1.24 -0.69 -20.49
CA ALA A 48 -1.70 -2.07 -20.63
C ALA A 48 -3.22 -2.20 -20.44
N VAL A 49 -3.80 -1.49 -19.47
CA VAL A 49 -5.26 -1.49 -19.23
C VAL A 49 -6.03 -0.76 -20.32
N ARG A 50 -5.47 0.29 -20.93
CA ARG A 50 -6.10 0.98 -22.07
C ARG A 50 -6.17 0.08 -23.30
N ALA A 51 -5.15 -0.73 -23.54
CA ALA A 51 -5.13 -1.68 -24.64
C ALA A 51 -6.21 -2.76 -24.50
N ASN A 52 -6.40 -3.32 -23.28
CA ASN A 52 -7.35 -4.42 -23.04
C ASN A 52 -8.22 -4.19 -21.79
N ARG A 53 -9.12 -3.20 -21.84
CA ARG A 53 -9.90 -2.74 -20.68
C ARG A 53 -10.87 -3.78 -20.09
N GLN A 54 -11.37 -4.70 -20.91
CA GLN A 54 -12.43 -5.64 -20.52
C GLN A 54 -11.88 -6.94 -19.92
N GLN A 55 -10.62 -7.30 -20.21
CA GLN A 55 -10.02 -8.58 -19.85
C GLN A 55 -8.88 -8.40 -18.85
N LEU A 56 -9.23 -8.17 -17.58
CA LEU A 56 -8.25 -7.89 -16.53
C LEU A 56 -7.28 -9.04 -16.24
N GLN A 57 -7.69 -10.28 -16.51
CA GLN A 57 -6.84 -11.46 -16.30
C GLN A 57 -5.69 -11.50 -17.30
N ASP A 58 -5.98 -11.23 -18.57
CA ASP A 58 -4.99 -11.19 -19.65
C ASP A 58 -4.02 -10.03 -19.45
N VAL A 59 -4.53 -8.85 -19.08
CA VAL A 59 -3.67 -7.70 -18.70
C VAL A 59 -2.77 -8.04 -17.51
N THR A 60 -3.29 -8.78 -16.52
CA THR A 60 -2.49 -9.22 -15.37
C THR A 60 -1.39 -10.18 -15.80
N ALA A 61 -1.66 -11.08 -16.74
CA ALA A 61 -0.66 -12.02 -17.27
C ALA A 61 0.46 -11.29 -18.02
N SER A 62 0.12 -10.35 -18.90
CA SER A 62 1.09 -9.51 -19.61
C SER A 62 1.95 -8.68 -18.66
N LEU A 63 1.32 -7.99 -17.69
CA LEU A 63 2.05 -7.17 -16.72
C LEU A 63 2.96 -7.98 -15.79
N ARG A 64 2.64 -9.25 -15.50
CA ARG A 64 3.54 -10.13 -14.74
C ARG A 64 4.84 -10.39 -15.49
N GLN A 65 4.75 -10.53 -16.82
CA GLN A 65 5.91 -10.74 -17.69
C GLN A 65 6.72 -9.45 -17.85
N GLU A 66 6.05 -8.33 -18.06
CA GLU A 66 6.70 -7.02 -18.26
C GLU A 66 7.39 -6.50 -16.99
N LEU A 67 6.75 -6.64 -15.82
CA LEU A 67 7.25 -6.12 -14.54
C LEU A 67 8.12 -7.11 -13.78
N ASP A 68 8.24 -8.35 -14.25
CA ASP A 68 8.86 -9.49 -13.54
C ASP A 68 8.38 -9.64 -12.08
N ARG A 69 7.07 -9.48 -11.88
CA ARG A 69 6.44 -9.51 -10.55
C ARG A 69 5.17 -10.33 -10.54
N GLN A 70 5.01 -11.14 -9.51
CA GLN A 70 3.80 -11.92 -9.30
C GLN A 70 2.77 -11.17 -8.44
N PHE A 71 1.59 -10.93 -9.00
CA PHE A 71 0.45 -10.37 -8.28
C PHE A 71 -0.87 -10.90 -8.81
N SER A 72 -1.92 -10.84 -7.98
CA SER A 72 -3.27 -11.27 -8.36
C SER A 72 -4.02 -10.19 -9.16
N PRO A 73 -5.04 -10.55 -9.96
CA PRO A 73 -5.92 -9.57 -10.60
C PRO A 73 -6.60 -8.62 -9.58
N LEU A 74 -6.83 -9.09 -8.34
CA LEU A 74 -7.34 -8.25 -7.26
C LEU A 74 -6.33 -7.17 -6.84
N THR A 75 -5.04 -7.47 -6.84
CA THR A 75 -3.98 -6.49 -6.60
C THR A 75 -4.00 -5.40 -7.68
N LEU A 76 -4.15 -5.79 -8.95
CA LEU A 76 -4.28 -4.85 -10.06
C LEU A 76 -5.52 -3.95 -9.91
N LYS A 77 -6.68 -4.53 -9.57
CA LYS A 77 -7.91 -3.77 -9.31
C LYS A 77 -7.75 -2.78 -8.15
N ARG A 78 -7.12 -3.19 -7.05
CA ARG A 78 -6.83 -2.30 -5.90
C ARG A 78 -5.90 -1.16 -6.30
N PHE A 79 -4.86 -1.45 -7.09
CA PHE A 79 -3.94 -0.45 -7.59
C PHE A 79 -4.62 0.56 -8.51
N LEU A 80 -5.45 0.10 -9.44
CA LEU A 80 -6.24 1.01 -10.30
C LEU A 80 -7.17 1.91 -9.47
N LYS A 81 -7.80 1.37 -8.41
CA LYS A 81 -8.62 2.17 -7.50
C LYS A 81 -7.80 3.23 -6.77
N SER A 82 -6.58 2.91 -6.29
CA SER A 82 -5.72 3.91 -5.66
C SER A 82 -5.27 5.00 -6.64
N VAL A 83 -5.00 4.64 -7.89
CA VAL A 83 -4.61 5.62 -8.93
C VAL A 83 -5.74 6.60 -9.21
N VAL A 84 -7.00 6.14 -9.30
CA VAL A 84 -8.16 7.02 -9.47
C VAL A 84 -8.36 7.92 -8.25
N ALA A 85 -8.31 7.36 -7.04
CA ALA A 85 -8.46 8.13 -5.81
C ALA A 85 -7.38 9.21 -5.62
N SER A 86 -6.17 9.00 -6.16
CA SER A 86 -5.11 10.01 -6.18
C SER A 86 -5.25 11.03 -7.33
N GLY A 87 -5.86 10.64 -8.46
CA GLY A 87 -6.08 11.52 -9.61
C GLY A 87 -7.11 12.63 -9.38
N ASP A 88 -8.13 12.37 -8.57
CA ASP A 88 -9.14 13.37 -8.20
C ASP A 88 -8.55 14.51 -7.33
N ALA A 89 -7.41 14.30 -6.67
CA ALA A 89 -6.73 15.33 -5.89
C ALA A 89 -5.96 16.36 -6.74
N SER A 90 -5.80 16.13 -8.05
CA SER A 90 -5.05 17.02 -8.95
C SER A 90 -5.90 17.76 -9.98
N ALA A 91 -7.24 17.60 -9.95
CA ALA A 91 -8.17 18.28 -10.85
C ALA A 91 -8.76 19.60 -10.31
N THR A 92 -8.28 20.08 -9.16
CA THR A 92 -8.65 21.38 -8.58
C THR A 92 -7.39 22.20 -8.30
N ALA A 93 -6.87 22.88 -9.31
CA ALA A 93 -5.94 24.00 -9.19
C ALA A 93 -6.12 24.93 -10.39
#